data_AF-A0A2K8L3L5-F1
#
_entry.id   AF-A0A2K8L3L5-F1
#
_cell.length_a   1.000
_cell.length_b   1.000
_cell.length_c   1.000
_cell.angle_alpha   90.00
_cell.angle_beta   90.00
_cell.angle_gamma   90.00
#
_symmetry.space_group_name_H-M   'P 1'
#
loop_
_entity.id
_entity.type
_entity.pdbx_description
1 polymer ?
#
loop_
_entity_poly.entity_id
_entity_poly.type
_entity_poly.pdbx_seq_one_letter_code
_entity_poly.pdbx_strand_id
1 'polypeptide(L)'
;MTKNNILKKIAIANNLKHFEIKEIFELGDFEFSSSQIKAFMAGSQNKNFEKLTDEQFEGFLNGFILYSRGPVDEPTLLPRTIENFIIGLIESGNTGAIEEIRCLIEDVNDEVGSVD
;
A
#
# COMPACT_ATOMS: atom_id res chain seq x y z
N MET A 1 -10.15 -12.03 16.79
CA MET A 1 -9.34 -10.87 16.36
C MET A 1 -10.30 -9.80 15.84
N THR A 2 -10.13 -8.51 16.17
CA THR A 2 -11.04 -7.43 15.73
C THR A 2 -10.47 -6.67 14.54
N LYS A 3 -11.30 -5.96 13.76
CA LYS A 3 -10.86 -5.09 12.66
C LYS A 3 -9.84 -4.05 13.11
N ASN A 4 -10.07 -3.40 14.26
CA ASN A 4 -9.10 -2.50 14.88
C ASN A 4 -7.75 -3.20 15.17
N ASN A 5 -7.74 -4.47 15.60
CA ASN A 5 -6.49 -5.20 15.79
C ASN A 5 -5.78 -5.49 14.47
N ILE A 6 -6.52 -5.75 13.40
CA ILE A 6 -5.95 -5.97 12.05
C ILE A 6 -5.38 -4.65 11.52
N LEU A 7 -6.14 -3.54 11.59
CA LEU A 7 -5.67 -2.20 11.26
C LEU A 7 -4.34 -1.87 11.94
N LYS A 8 -4.24 -2.09 13.25
CA LYS A 8 -2.98 -1.87 14.00
C LYS A 8 -1.84 -2.73 13.51
N LYS A 9 -2.09 -4.00 13.21
CA LYS A 9 -1.06 -4.92 12.70
C LYS A 9 -0.55 -4.46 11.34
N ILE A 10 -1.44 -4.05 10.44
CA ILE A 10 -1.08 -3.51 9.12
C ILE A 10 -0.24 -2.23 9.29
N ALA A 11 -0.69 -1.31 10.16
CA ALA A 11 0.03 -0.07 10.42
C ALA A 11 1.45 -0.31 10.96
N ILE A 12 1.61 -1.23 11.92
CA ILE A 12 2.93 -1.59 12.47
C ILE A 12 3.80 -2.26 11.42
N ALA A 13 3.25 -3.24 10.68
CA ALA A 13 3.99 -3.98 9.66
C ALA A 13 4.51 -3.09 8.53
N ASN A 14 3.80 -2.00 8.23
CA ASN A 14 4.17 -1.05 7.18
C ASN A 14 4.75 0.26 7.74
N ASN A 15 5.04 0.34 9.04
CA ASN A 15 5.59 1.53 9.71
C ASN A 15 4.79 2.84 9.47
N LEU A 16 3.47 2.71 9.26
CA LEU A 16 2.59 3.83 8.92
C LEU A 16 2.51 4.82 10.09
N LYS A 17 2.68 6.09 9.76
CA LYS A 17 2.45 7.24 10.63
C LYS A 17 0.96 7.55 10.69
N HIS A 18 0.62 8.33 11.71
CA HIS A 18 -0.77 8.71 11.96
C HIS A 18 -1.41 9.46 10.78
N PHE A 19 -0.66 10.33 10.11
CA PHE A 19 -1.17 11.08 8.96
C PHE A 19 -1.36 10.18 7.73
N GLU A 20 -0.48 9.20 7.50
CA GLU A 20 -0.62 8.22 6.41
C GLU A 20 -1.88 7.36 6.62
N ILE A 21 -2.19 6.95 7.86
CA ILE A 21 -3.43 6.20 8.14
C ILE A 21 -4.66 7.06 7.79
N LYS A 22 -4.61 8.36 8.08
CA LYS A 22 -5.70 9.29 7.73
C LYS A 22 -5.85 9.40 6.21
N GLU A 23 -4.75 9.61 5.50
CA GLU A 23 -4.72 9.65 4.03
C GLU A 23 -5.24 8.35 3.40
N ILE A 24 -4.89 7.19 3.96
CA ILE A 24 -5.39 5.90 3.51
C ILE A 24 -6.91 5.79 3.67
N PHE A 25 -7.49 6.28 4.76
CA PHE A 25 -8.95 6.31 4.88
C PHE A 25 -9.58 7.26 3.85
N GLU A 26 -8.97 8.42 3.60
CA GLU A 26 -9.44 9.38 2.60
C GLU A 26 -9.43 8.79 1.19
N LEU A 27 -8.39 8.03 0.83
CA LEU A 27 -8.32 7.27 -0.43
C LEU A 27 -9.41 6.18 -0.53
N GLY A 28 -9.94 5.74 0.60
CA GLY A 28 -11.03 4.77 0.71
C GLY A 28 -12.42 5.39 0.83
N ASP A 29 -12.56 6.67 0.47
CA ASP A 29 -13.80 7.47 0.58
C ASP A 29 -14.31 7.69 2.01
N PHE A 30 -13.41 7.68 3.00
CA PHE A 30 -13.73 7.99 4.40
C PHE A 30 -12.88 9.13 4.96
N GLU A 31 -13.53 10.24 5.32
CA GLU A 31 -12.87 11.33 6.03
C GLU A 31 -13.02 11.17 7.55
N PHE A 32 -11.90 11.09 8.26
CA PHE A 32 -11.87 11.02 9.71
C PHE A 32 -10.97 12.08 10.34
N SER A 33 -11.42 12.60 11.48
CA SER A 33 -10.59 13.46 12.32
C SER A 33 -9.40 12.69 12.92
N SER A 34 -8.32 13.41 13.26
CA SER A 34 -7.18 12.80 13.97
C SER A 34 -7.58 12.13 15.29
N SER A 35 -8.61 12.65 15.97
CA SER A 35 -9.18 12.04 17.17
C SER A 35 -9.84 10.68 16.89
N GLN A 36 -10.58 10.55 15.78
CA GLN A 36 -11.21 9.28 15.40
C GLN A 36 -10.16 8.24 14.99
N ILE A 37 -9.14 8.63 14.24
CA ILE A 37 -8.02 7.72 13.93
C ILE A 37 -7.34 7.24 15.24
N LYS A 38 -7.14 8.12 16.22
CA LYS A 38 -6.63 7.71 17.55
C LYS A 38 -7.59 6.76 18.28
N ALA A 39 -8.90 6.99 18.18
CA ALA A 39 -9.93 6.15 18.78
C ALA A 39 -9.94 4.73 18.18
N PHE A 40 -9.84 4.62 16.85
CA PHE A 40 -9.73 3.32 16.16
C PHE A 40 -8.44 2.57 16.55
N MET A 41 -7.36 3.30 16.79
CA MET A 41 -6.06 2.75 17.18
C MET A 41 -5.91 2.52 18.69
N ALA A 42 -6.86 2.95 19.51
CA ALA A 42 -6.82 2.79 20.97
C ALA A 42 -7.04 1.33 21.41
N GLY A 43 -6.51 0.95 22.57
CA GLY A 43 -6.78 -0.39 23.15
C GLY A 43 -8.26 -0.57 23.49
N SER A 44 -8.79 -1.79 23.45
CA SER A 44 -10.23 -2.06 23.66
C SER A 44 -10.76 -1.67 25.04
N GLN A 45 -9.90 -1.48 26.04
CA GLN A 45 -10.23 -1.01 27.38
C GLN A 45 -10.12 0.51 27.54
N ASN A 46 -9.71 1.23 26.49
CA ASN A 46 -9.59 2.68 26.52
C ASN A 46 -10.98 3.32 26.40
N LYS A 47 -11.26 4.34 27.22
CA LYS A 47 -12.52 5.10 27.20
C LYS A 47 -12.84 5.75 25.84
N ASN A 48 -11.83 6.04 25.05
CA ASN A 48 -11.96 6.63 23.72
C ASN A 48 -11.89 5.57 22.62
N PHE A 49 -11.96 4.28 22.93
CA PHE A 49 -11.93 3.23 21.92
C PHE A 49 -13.21 3.27 21.08
N GLU A 50 -13.03 3.31 19.77
CA GLU A 50 -14.12 3.22 18.81
C GLU A 50 -13.91 2.02 17.90
N LYS A 51 -14.97 1.22 17.73
CA LYS A 51 -14.94 0.00 16.92
C LYS A 51 -15.14 0.37 15.44
N LEU A 52 -14.27 -0.12 14.56
CA LEU A 52 -14.47 0.02 13.12
C LEU A 52 -15.70 -0.76 12.66
N THR A 53 -16.52 -0.16 11.79
CA THR A 53 -17.56 -0.87 11.03
C THR A 53 -16.93 -1.70 9.90
N ASP A 54 -17.73 -2.53 9.22
CA ASP A 54 -17.20 -3.38 8.14
C ASP A 54 -16.85 -2.50 6.94
N GLU A 55 -17.71 -1.55 6.63
CA GLU A 55 -17.57 -0.57 5.55
C GLU A 55 -16.34 0.32 5.75
N GLN A 56 -16.11 0.81 6.98
CA GLN A 56 -14.92 1.62 7.28
C GLN A 56 -13.62 0.82 7.11
N PHE A 57 -13.64 -0.46 7.50
CA PHE A 57 -12.45 -1.31 7.37
C PHE A 57 -12.21 -1.73 5.92
N GLU A 58 -13.27 -1.98 5.15
CA GLU A 58 -13.19 -2.17 3.71
C GLU A 58 -12.62 -0.94 3.01
N GLY A 59 -13.13 0.26 3.34
CA GLY A 59 -12.60 1.52 2.85
C GLY A 59 -11.11 1.69 3.14
N PHE A 60 -10.68 1.40 4.37
CA PHE A 60 -9.25 1.39 4.71
C PHE A 60 -8.44 0.44 3.82
N LEU A 61 -8.92 -0.78 3.56
CA LEU A 61 -8.19 -1.73 2.73
C LEU A 61 -8.12 -1.29 1.26
N ASN A 62 -9.21 -0.74 0.72
CA ASN A 62 -9.24 -0.18 -0.63
C ASN A 62 -8.29 1.01 -0.76
N GLY A 63 -8.34 1.95 0.19
CA GLY A 63 -7.41 3.06 0.24
C GLY A 63 -5.95 2.62 0.46
N PHE A 64 -5.72 1.55 1.23
CA PHE A 64 -4.37 1.03 1.48
C PHE A 64 -3.77 0.40 0.22
N ILE A 65 -4.61 -0.24 -0.60
CA ILE A 65 -4.24 -0.73 -1.92
C ILE A 65 -3.81 0.45 -2.79
N LEU A 66 -4.63 1.50 -2.89
CA LEU A 66 -4.30 2.70 -3.66
C LEU A 66 -2.99 3.36 -3.17
N TYR A 67 -2.82 3.48 -1.86
CA TYR A 67 -1.60 4.00 -1.25
C TYR A 67 -0.35 3.20 -1.59
N SER A 68 -0.47 1.86 -1.64
CA SER A 68 0.69 0.97 -1.77
C SER A 68 1.06 0.61 -3.21
N ARG A 69 0.09 0.63 -4.14
CA ARG A 69 0.30 0.22 -5.54
C ARG A 69 -0.12 1.27 -6.58
N GLY A 70 -0.98 2.23 -6.20
CA GLY A 70 -1.73 3.07 -7.14
C GLY A 70 -3.04 2.44 -7.64
N PRO A 71 -3.75 3.11 -8.57
CA PRO A 71 -4.95 2.57 -9.19
C PRO A 71 -4.63 1.33 -10.04
N VAL A 72 -5.65 0.49 -10.30
CA VAL A 72 -5.48 -0.75 -11.09
C VAL A 72 -5.08 -0.44 -12.53
N ASP A 73 -5.71 0.56 -13.11
CA ASP A 73 -5.58 0.87 -14.54
C ASP A 73 -4.25 1.58 -14.85
N GLU A 74 -3.66 2.24 -13.84
CA GLU A 74 -2.42 2.99 -13.97
C GLU A 74 -1.58 2.84 -12.68
N PRO A 75 -0.98 1.66 -12.46
CA PRO A 75 -0.20 1.42 -11.25
C PRO A 75 1.03 2.35 -11.23
N THR A 76 1.13 3.17 -10.19
CA THR A 76 2.23 4.13 -10.02
C THR A 76 3.43 3.52 -9.30
N LEU A 77 3.25 2.34 -8.70
CA LEU A 77 4.29 1.64 -7.94
C LEU A 77 4.37 0.17 -8.37
N LEU A 78 5.60 -0.35 -8.42
CA LEU A 78 5.81 -1.78 -8.65
C LEU A 78 5.25 -2.58 -7.47
N PRO A 79 4.61 -3.74 -7.70
CA PRO A 79 4.29 -4.67 -6.63
C PRO A 79 5.54 -4.97 -5.79
N ARG A 80 5.42 -4.89 -4.46
CA ARG A 80 6.55 -5.03 -3.53
C ARG A 80 7.37 -6.31 -3.73
N THR A 81 6.76 -7.40 -4.19
CA THR A 81 7.49 -8.63 -4.50
C THR A 81 8.47 -8.43 -5.66
N ILE A 82 8.07 -7.71 -6.70
CA ILE A 82 8.92 -7.38 -7.86
C ILE A 82 10.01 -6.41 -7.41
N GLU A 83 9.64 -5.36 -6.68
CA GLU A 83 10.58 -4.39 -6.10
C GLU A 83 11.67 -5.09 -5.28
N ASN A 84 11.28 -5.93 -4.31
CA ASN A 84 12.23 -6.67 -3.46
C ASN A 84 13.11 -7.64 -4.25
N PHE A 85 12.57 -8.27 -5.29
CA PHE A 85 13.36 -9.16 -6.15
C PHE A 85 14.46 -8.38 -6.89
N ILE A 86 14.11 -7.23 -7.48
CA ILE A 86 15.07 -6.34 -8.15
C ILE A 86 16.13 -5.84 -7.16
N ILE A 87 15.74 -5.42 -5.96
CA ILE A 87 16.67 -5.02 -4.90
C ILE A 87 17.64 -6.16 -4.59
N GLY A 88 17.14 -7.39 -4.42
CA GLY A 88 17.98 -8.56 -4.16
C GLY A 88 18.97 -8.87 -5.30
N LEU A 89 18.57 -8.66 -6.57
CA LEU A 89 19.50 -8.78 -7.71
C LEU A 89 20.60 -7.72 -7.66
N ILE A 90 20.25 -6.48 -7.32
CA ILE A 90 21.21 -5.37 -7.19
C ILE A 90 22.20 -5.66 -6.06
N GLU A 91 21.70 -6.03 -4.88
CA GLU A 91 22.52 -6.32 -3.71
C GLU A 91 23.46 -7.52 -3.92
N SER A 92 23.02 -8.52 -4.69
CA SER A 92 23.85 -9.68 -5.06
C SER A 92 24.81 -9.41 -6.23
N GLY A 93 24.72 -8.25 -6.87
CA GLY A 93 25.55 -7.88 -8.02
C GLY A 93 25.25 -8.69 -9.28
N ASN A 94 24.05 -9.27 -9.40
CA ASN A 94 23.64 -10.07 -10.55
C ASN A 94 23.24 -9.18 -11.74
N THR A 95 24.23 -8.51 -12.34
CA THR A 95 24.02 -7.55 -13.43
C THR A 95 23.47 -8.20 -14.71
N GLY A 96 23.78 -9.47 -14.96
CA GLY A 96 23.26 -10.19 -16.13
C GLY A 96 21.74 -10.30 -16.15
N ALA A 97 21.14 -10.69 -15.02
CA ALA A 97 19.68 -10.76 -14.88
C ALA A 97 19.04 -9.36 -14.95
N ILE A 98 19.71 -8.34 -14.41
CA ILE A 98 19.22 -6.95 -14.46
C ILE A 98 19.17 -6.45 -15.92
N GLU A 99 20.21 -6.72 -16.72
CA GLU A 99 20.21 -6.29 -18.11
C GLU A 99 19.23 -7.08 -18.98
N GLU A 100 19.03 -8.37 -18.71
CA GLU A 100 17.99 -9.15 -19.41
C GLU A 100 16.59 -8.58 -19.14
N ILE A 101 16.28 -8.25 -17.88
CA ILE A 101 15.01 -7.59 -17.52
C ILE A 101 14.89 -6.24 -18.24
N ARG A 102 15.96 -5.45 -18.30
CA ARG A 102 15.95 -4.16 -19.00
C ARG A 102 15.67 -4.32 -20.50
N CYS A 103 16.35 -5.25 -21.17
CA CYS A 103 16.12 -5.51 -22.60
C CYS A 103 14.67 -5.89 -22.87
N LEU A 104 14.08 -6.78 -22.07
CA LEU A 104 12.67 -7.17 -22.22
C LEU A 104 11.69 -5.99 -22.07
N ILE A 105 12.00 -5.03 -21.20
CA ILE A 105 11.19 -3.81 -21.04
C ILE A 105 11.34 -2.89 -22.27
N GLU A 106 12.56 -2.75 -22.80
CA GLU A 106 12.84 -1.97 -24.01
C GLU A 106 12.09 -2.57 -25.22
N ASP A 107 12.15 -3.89 -25.41
CA ASP A 107 11.46 -4.60 -26.50
C ASP A 107 9.95 -4.34 -26.50
N VAL A 108 9.30 -4.38 -25.33
CA VAL A 108 7.86 -4.12 -25.21
C VAL A 108 7.52 -2.66 -25.51
N ASN A 109 8.35 -1.70 -25.08
CA ASN A 109 8.10 -0.30 -25.37
C ASN A 109 8.26 0.02 -26.86
N ASP A 110 9.19 -0.63 -27.54
CA ASP A 110 9.38 -0.50 -28.98
C ASP A 110 8.19 -1.06 -29.77
N GLU A 111 7.57 -2.14 -29.29
CA GLU A 111 6.32 -2.68 -29.87
C GLU A 111 5.14 -1.71 -29.69
N VAL A 112 4.98 -1.11 -28.51
CA VAL A 112 3.89 -0.16 -28.22
C VAL A 112 4.06 1.17 -28.98
N GLY A 113 5.30 1.63 -29.18
CA GLY A 113 5.61 2.85 -29.94
C GLY A 113 5.43 2.74 -31.46
N SER A 114 5.06 1.56 -31.97
CA SER A 114 4.87 1.30 -33.41
C SER A 114 3.40 1.34 -33.87
N VAL A 115 2.46 1.66 -32.97
CA VAL A 115 1.01 1.64 -33.24
C VAL A 115 0.40 3.06 -33.45
N ASP A 116 1.22 4.11 -33.46
CA ASP A 116 0.79 5.48 -33.83
C ASP A 116 1.17 5.85 -35.27
#